data_AF-A0A0R0CQW6-F1
#
_entry.id   AF-A0A0R0CQW6-F1
#
_cell.length_a   1.000
_cell.length_b   1.000
_cell.length_c   1.000
_cell.angle_alpha   90.00
_cell.angle_beta   90.00
_cell.angle_gamma   90.00
#
_symmetry.space_group_name_H-M   'P 1'
#
loop_
_entity.id
_entity.type
_entity.pdbx_description
1 polymer ?
#
loop_
_entity_poly.entity_id
_entity_poly.type
_entity_poly.pdbx_seq_one_letter_code
_entity_poly.pdbx_strand_id
1 'polypeptide(L)' 'MSPDTLVTVTFTPFLFAIFTAYWAQTTQRSALLWFLFGFILPPVAGLVLLWLNAKLHAQPSRIDATGRPDLLATRKDVI' A
#
# COMPACT_ATOMS: atom_id res chain seq x y z
N MET A 1 -9.00 17.30 -5.53
CA MET A 1 -7.73 16.81 -6.09
C MET A 1 -7.36 17.77 -7.21
N SER A 2 -6.19 18.44 -7.14
CA SER A 2 -5.79 19.37 -8.22
C SER A 2 -5.51 18.58 -9.50
N PRO A 3 -5.69 19.18 -10.69
CA PRO A 3 -5.38 18.54 -11.97
C PRO A 3 -3.93 18.00 -12.03
N ASP A 4 -2.98 18.69 -11.40
CA ASP A 4 -1.57 18.27 -11.34
C ASP A 4 -1.37 16.94 -10.60
N THR A 5 -2.20 16.70 -9.58
CA THR A 5 -2.16 15.45 -8.81
C THR A 5 -2.64 14.27 -9.66
N LEU A 6 -3.66 14.48 -10.51
CA LEU A 6 -4.18 13.43 -11.40
C LEU A 6 -3.17 13.04 -12.48
N VAL A 7 -2.45 14.02 -13.02
CA VAL A 7 -1.38 13.78 -14.01
C VAL A 7 -0.27 12.94 -13.38
N THR A 8 0.19 13.31 -12.19
CA THR A 8 1.29 12.61 -11.51
C THR A 8 0.91 11.16 -11.16
N VAL A 9 -0.31 10.94 -10.64
CA VAL A 9 -0.77 9.60 -10.22
C VAL A 9 -1.02 8.68 -11.40
N THR A 10 -1.40 9.20 -12.58
CA THR A 10 -1.64 8.38 -13.78
C THR A 10 -0.39 8.16 -14.61
N PHE A 11 0.61 9.04 -14.51
CA PHE A 11 1.86 8.93 -15.27
C PHE A 11 2.70 7.72 -14.86
N THR A 12 2.82 7.42 -13.56
CA THR A 12 3.56 6.26 -13.05
C THR A 12 3.00 4.91 -13.56
N PRO A 13 1.70 4.60 -13.41
CA PRO A 13 1.14 3.35 -13.92
C PRO A 13 1.14 3.28 -15.45
N PHE A 14 1.04 4.43 -16.13
CA PHE A 14 1.15 4.50 -17.59
C PHE A 14 2.55 4.09 -18.09
N LEU A 15 3.61 4.61 -17.48
CA LEU A 15 4.98 4.22 -17.84
C LEU A 15 5.25 2.72 -17.58
N PHE A 16 4.77 2.20 -16.46
CA PHE A 16 4.90 0.77 -16.16
C PHE A 16 4.10 -0.10 -17.15
N ALA A 17 2.91 0.33 -17.54
CA ALA A 17 2.11 -0.33 -18.57
C ALA A 17 2.85 -0.39 -19.92
N ILE A 18 3.52 0.69 -20.34
CA ILE A 18 4.34 0.72 -21.55
C ILE A 18 5.51 -0.27 -21.46
N PHE A 19 6.24 -0.27 -20.34
CA PHE A 19 7.33 -1.22 -20.12
C PHE A 19 6.86 -2.68 -20.22
N THR A 20 5.73 -2.98 -19.57
CA THR A 20 5.16 -4.34 -19.55
C THR A 20 4.67 -4.76 -20.95
N ALA A 21 4.08 -3.82 -21.70
CA ALA A 21 3.66 -4.04 -23.08
C ALA A 21 4.86 -4.28 -24.01
N TYR A 22 5.96 -3.54 -23.83
CA TYR A 22 7.19 -3.71 -24.60
C TYR A 22 7.81 -5.08 -24.35
N TRP A 23 7.89 -5.51 -23.08
CA TRP A 23 8.35 -6.85 -22.74
C TRP A 23 7.45 -7.96 -23.33
N ALA A 24 6.14 -7.75 -23.38
CA ALA A 24 5.23 -8.69 -24.02
C ALA A 24 5.45 -8.77 -25.53
N GLN A 25 5.75 -7.65 -26.20
CA GLN A 25 6.10 -7.63 -27.62
C GLN A 25 7.37 -8.45 -27.90
N THR A 26 8.43 -8.28 -27.09
CA THR A 26 9.68 -9.03 -27.27
C THR A 26 9.50 -10.54 -27.01
N THR A 27 8.48 -10.92 -26.27
CA THR A 27 8.14 -12.32 -25.96
C THR A 27 7.08 -12.91 -26.92
N GLN A 28 6.74 -12.23 -28.02
CA GLN A 28 5.70 -12.65 -28.97
C GLN A 28 4.31 -12.88 -28.32
N ARG A 29 3.98 -12.09 -27.29
CA ARG A 29 2.70 -12.14 -26.56
C ARG A 29 1.83 -10.92 -26.87
N SER A 30 0.55 -10.99 -26.49
CA SER A 30 -0.41 -9.89 -26.70
C SER A 30 -0.01 -8.63 -25.93
N ALA A 31 0.55 -7.64 -26.63
CA ALA A 31 1.01 -6.38 -26.05
C ALA A 31 -0.10 -5.61 -25.33
N LEU A 32 -1.32 -5.62 -25.87
CA LEU A 32 -2.46 -4.88 -25.34
C LEU A 32 -2.94 -5.48 -24.00
N LEU A 33 -2.99 -6.81 -23.90
CA LEU A 33 -3.34 -7.48 -22.65
C LEU A 33 -2.33 -7.13 -21.55
N TRP A 34 -1.03 -7.21 -21.87
CA TRP A 34 0.04 -6.90 -20.92
C TRP A 34 0.13 -5.41 -20.58
N PHE A 35 -0.26 -4.51 -21.48
CA PHE A 35 -0.44 -3.09 -21.18
C PHE A 35 -1.51 -2.87 -20.10
N LEU A 36 -2.71 -3.41 -20.29
CA LEU A 36 -3.80 -3.29 -19.32
C LEU A 36 -3.43 -3.92 -17.97
N PHE A 37 -2.76 -5.07 -18.01
CA PHE A 37 -2.23 -5.73 -16.82
C PHE A 37 -1.21 -4.85 -16.07
N GLY A 38 -0.27 -4.26 -16.79
CA GLY A 38 0.72 -3.33 -16.24
C GLY A 38 0.07 -2.05 -15.68
N PHE A 39 -1.04 -1.58 -16.22
CA PHE A 39 -1.73 -0.41 -15.67
C PHE A 39 -2.39 -0.68 -14.31
N ILE A 40 -2.90 -1.90 -14.11
CA ILE A 40 -3.62 -2.32 -12.88
C ILE A 40 -2.65 -2.79 -11.79
N LEU A 41 -1.47 -3.29 -12.14
CA LEU A 41 -0.51 -3.81 -11.15
C LEU A 41 -0.07 -2.80 -10.08
N PRO A 42 0.32 -1.55 -10.43
CA PRO A 42 0.78 -0.55 -9.47
C PRO A 42 -0.24 -0.19 -8.38
N PRO A 43 -1.52 0.10 -8.68
CA PRO A 43 -2.49 0.36 -7.63
C PRO A 43 -2.75 -0.87 -6.75
N VAL A 44 -2.76 -2.08 -7.32
CA VAL A 44 -2.89 -3.32 -6.53
C VAL A 44 -1.70 -3.50 -5.60
N ALA A 45 -0.47 -3.31 -6.09
CA ALA A 45 0.74 -3.38 -5.29
C ALA A 45 0.71 -2.35 -4.16
N GLY A 46 0.28 -1.12 -4.42
CA GLY A 46 0.10 -0.09 -3.41
C GLY A 46 -0.88 -0.49 -2.29
N LEU A 47 -2.02 -1.10 -2.64
CA LEU A 47 -2.98 -1.60 -1.67
C LEU A 47 -2.43 -2.77 -0.84
N VAL A 48 -1.72 -3.70 -1.49
CA VAL A 48 -1.11 -4.85 -0.80
C VAL A 48 -0.02 -4.38 0.17
N LEU A 49 0.83 -3.42 -0.25
CA LEU A 49 1.85 -2.81 0.60
C LEU A 49 1.22 -2.08 1.79
N LEU A 50 0.14 -1.33 1.56
CA LEU A 50 -0.60 -0.65 2.63
C LEU A 50 -1.17 -1.66 3.63
N TRP A 51 -1.78 -2.74 3.14
CA TRP A 51 -2.33 -3.80 3.99
C TRP A 51 -1.24 -4.55 4.76
N LEU A 52 -0.11 -4.86 4.12
CA LEU A 52 1.01 -5.55 4.76
C LEU A 52 1.64 -4.67 5.85
N ASN A 53 1.83 -3.37 5.57
CA ASN A 53 2.29 -2.42 6.57
C ASN A 53 1.29 -2.27 7.72
N ALA A 54 -0.02 -2.23 7.43
CA ALA A 54 -1.04 -2.18 8.48
C ALA A 54 -1.00 -3.42 9.38
N LYS A 55 -0.70 -4.61 8.84
CA LYS A 55 -0.54 -5.84 9.63
C LYS A 55 0.77 -5.87 10.41
N LEU A 56 1.88 -5.46 9.79
CA LEU A 56 3.19 -5.45 10.42
C LEU A 56 3.27 -4.41 11.56
N HIS A 57 2.63 -3.26 11.36
CA HIS A 57 2.51 -2.18 12.33
C HIS A 57 1.20 -2.20 13.10
N ALA A 58 0.41 -3.27 13.02
CA ALA A 58 -0.63 -3.58 14.01
C ALA A 58 0.05 -3.97 15.33
N GLN A 59 0.79 -3.03 15.90
CA GLN A 59 1.23 -3.10 17.28
C GLN A 59 -0.03 -3.09 18.14
N PRO A 60 -0.15 -4.00 19.12
CA PRO A 60 -1.15 -3.83 20.17
C PRO A 60 -0.94 -2.44 20.77
N SER A 61 -2.02 -1.69 20.94
CA SER A 61 -2.06 -0.37 21.55
C SER A 61 -1.04 -0.30 22.68
N ARG A 62 0.02 0.50 22.49
CA ARG A 62 1.10 0.72 23.47
C ARG A 62 0.56 1.13 24.86
N ILE A 63 -0.66 1.66 24.88
CA ILE A 63 -1.44 2.02 26.06
C ILE A 63 -1.87 0.79 26.90
N ASP A 64 -2.20 -0.34 26.26
CA ASP A 64 -2.67 -1.55 26.96
C ASP A 64 -1.54 -2.35 27.60
N ALA A 65 -0.35 -2.37 27.00
CA ALA A 65 0.78 -3.15 27.51
C ALA A 65 1.62 -2.39 28.54
N THR A 66 1.81 -1.07 28.39
CA THR A 66 2.70 -0.29 29.25
C THR A 66 1.96 0.54 30.30
N GLY A 67 0.77 1.06 30.00
CA GLY A 67 0.03 1.97 30.91
C GLY A 67 -0.98 1.28 31.81
N ARG A 68 -1.52 0.13 31.40
CA ARG A 68 -2.55 -0.60 32.17
C ARG A 68 -2.11 -1.06 33.56
N PRO A 69 -0.92 -1.66 33.79
CA PRO A 69 -0.51 -2.05 35.14
C PRO A 69 -0.27 -0.84 36.06
N ASP A 70 0.21 0.28 35.50
CA ASP A 70 0.50 1.51 36.25
C ASP A 70 -0.78 2.26 36.67
N LEU A 71 -1.79 2.30 35.79
CA LEU A 71 -3.11 2.82 36.12
C LEU A 71 -3.85 1.96 37.16
N LEU A 72 -3.67 0.63 37.10
CA LEU A 72 -4.24 -0.28 38.09
C LEU A 72 -3.52 -0.16 39.45
N ALA A 73 -2.21 0.09 39.44
CA ALA A 73 -1.44 0.39 40.65
C ALA A 73 -1.91 1.70 41.29
N THR A 74 -1.99 2.78 40.51
CA THR A 74 -2.50 4.08 40.97
C THR A 74 -3.91 3.97 41.56
N ARG A 75 -4.80 3.19 40.92
CA ARG A 75 -6.17 2.97 41.43
C ARG A 75 -6.19 2.21 42.76
N LYS A 76 -5.25 1.27 42.96
CA LYS A 76 -5.14 0.49 44.19
C LYS A 76 -4.64 1.34 45.35
N ASP A 77 -3.79 2.33 45.10
CA ASP A 77 -3.25 3.20 46.15
C ASP A 77 -4.24 4.29 46.61
N VAL A 78 -5.31 4.54 45.84
CA VAL A 78 -6.36 5.54 46.14
C VAL A 78 -7.53 4.95 46.94
N ILE A 79 -7.70 3.62 46.97
CA ILE A 79 -8.80 2.90 47.62
C ILE A 79 -8.28 2.16 48.85
#